data_AF-A0A6A3AEQ6-F1
#
_entry.id   AF-A0A6A3AEQ6-F1
#
_cell.length_a   1.000
_cell.length_b   1.000
_cell.length_c   1.000
_cell.angle_alpha   90.00
_cell.angle_beta   90.00
_cell.angle_gamma   90.00
#
_symmetry.space_group_name_H-M   'P 1'
#
loop_
_entity.id
_entity.type
_entity.pdbx_description
1 polymer ?
#
loop_
_entity_poly.entity_id
_entity_poly.type
_entity_poly.pdbx_seq_one_letter_code
_entity_poly.pdbx_strand_id
1 'polypeptide(L)'
;MPSYLGNWVGTLTPITAKDATYSVTFDWDAETMGVPGAFIIRNYHHSEFYLKNLTLYDYPGHACIHFYCNLIDANGIVESTVYPRNFVLEMSSAIYKDWNFTEQALPADLLERISLVIKDYPFAVDGLEIWSAIETWVTEYCHFYYSSDQVELIQACTTIIWVASALHAAVNFGQYPYAGFLPNRPTVSRFMPEAGSKEYDELAKNRDLTLLTITPQDQTMIGVSLIEILSRHSVDEIYLGKRDSTEWTSDEEPLAAFQRFRDDLVKIEKEH
;
A
#
# COMPACT_ATOMS: atom_id res chain seq x y z
N MET A 1 -8.64 1.60 24.40
CA MET A 1 -8.04 2.73 25.15
C MET A 1 -6.51 2.70 25.00
N PRO A 2 -5.79 3.84 25.07
CA PRO A 2 -4.33 3.81 25.06
C PRO A 2 -3.80 3.06 26.28
N SER A 3 -2.80 2.20 26.08
CA SER A 3 -2.13 1.47 27.16
C SER A 3 -0.62 1.70 27.09
N TYR A 4 0.04 1.62 28.24
CA TYR A 4 1.43 2.03 28.42
C TYR A 4 2.31 0.83 28.75
N LEU A 5 3.54 0.85 28.24
CA LEU A 5 4.58 -0.12 28.55
C LEU A 5 5.06 0.08 30.00
N GLY A 6 4.50 -0.67 30.94
CA GLY A 6 4.75 -0.50 32.38
C GLY A 6 6.18 -0.78 32.86
N ASN A 7 7.04 -1.40 32.05
CA ASN A 7 8.34 -1.93 32.49
C ASN A 7 9.57 -1.31 31.81
N TRP A 8 9.41 -0.34 30.91
CA TRP A 8 10.56 0.27 30.21
C TRP A 8 11.25 1.37 31.02
N VAL A 9 10.52 2.04 31.93
CA VAL A 9 11.01 3.20 32.70
C VAL A 9 12.18 2.86 33.64
N GLY A 10 12.35 1.58 34.01
CA GLY A 10 13.44 1.11 34.88
C GLY A 10 14.59 0.38 34.18
N THR A 11 14.57 0.27 32.85
CA THR A 11 15.57 -0.52 32.10
C THR A 11 16.75 0.37 31.68
N LEU A 12 17.98 -0.01 32.05
CA LEU A 12 19.19 0.65 31.57
C LEU A 12 19.27 0.59 30.05
N THR A 13 19.42 1.75 29.38
CA THR A 13 19.62 1.84 27.94
C THR A 13 20.91 1.09 27.56
N PRO A 14 20.84 -0.04 26.83
CA PRO A 14 22.04 -0.77 26.48
C PRO A 14 22.90 0.05 25.49
N ILE A 15 24.23 -0.06 25.61
CA ILE A 15 25.19 0.61 24.69
C ILE A 15 25.11 0.03 23.27
N THR A 16 24.49 -1.14 23.10
CA THR A 16 24.32 -1.84 21.82
C THR A 16 22.85 -2.15 21.58
N ALA A 17 22.40 -2.07 20.32
CA ALA A 17 21.03 -2.44 19.97
C ALA A 17 20.75 -3.89 20.39
N LYS A 18 19.69 -4.11 21.15
CA LYS A 18 19.24 -5.43 21.63
C LYS A 18 17.75 -5.58 21.43
N ASP A 19 17.35 -6.79 21.09
CA ASP A 19 15.94 -7.15 21.04
C ASP A 19 15.39 -7.23 22.46
N ALA A 20 14.22 -6.64 22.66
CA ALA A 20 13.47 -6.67 23.91
C ALA A 20 12.00 -6.97 23.60
N THR A 21 11.37 -7.73 24.48
CA THR A 21 9.95 -8.08 24.38
C THR A 21 9.23 -7.53 25.59
N TYR A 22 8.11 -6.88 25.34
CA TYR A 22 7.26 -6.30 26.37
C TYR A 22 5.82 -6.76 26.17
N SER A 23 5.12 -6.99 27.27
CA SER A 23 3.70 -7.32 27.28
C SER A 23 2.90 -6.12 27.75
N VAL A 24 1.77 -5.87 27.08
CA VAL A 24 0.80 -4.84 27.44
C VAL A 24 -0.57 -5.48 27.44
N THR A 25 -1.39 -5.11 28.42
CA THR A 25 -2.81 -5.50 28.49
C THR A 25 -3.65 -4.25 28.29
N PHE A 26 -4.73 -4.37 27.55
CA PHE A 26 -5.69 -3.30 27.32
C PHE A 26 -7.08 -3.89 27.11
N ASP A 27 -8.10 -3.12 27.46
CA ASP A 27 -9.48 -3.50 27.21
C ASP A 27 -9.82 -3.24 25.73
N TRP A 28 -10.45 -4.25 25.11
CA TRP A 28 -10.92 -4.22 23.72
C TRP A 28 -12.38 -4.65 23.65
N ASP A 29 -13.21 -3.84 23.01
CA ASP A 29 -14.59 -4.18 22.72
C ASP A 29 -14.70 -4.73 21.30
N ALA A 30 -14.71 -6.06 21.19
CA ALA A 30 -14.75 -6.76 19.91
C ALA A 30 -16.09 -6.59 19.17
N GLU A 31 -17.18 -6.32 19.89
CA GLU A 31 -18.51 -6.17 19.27
C GLU A 31 -18.63 -4.83 18.55
N THR A 32 -18.05 -3.76 19.12
CA THR A 32 -18.14 -2.41 18.56
C THR A 32 -16.97 -2.05 17.63
N MET A 33 -15.77 -2.61 17.87
CA MET A 33 -14.56 -2.21 17.12
C MET A 33 -14.07 -3.23 16.09
N GLY A 34 -14.61 -4.47 16.10
CA GLY A 34 -14.20 -5.51 15.17
C GLY A 34 -12.74 -5.93 15.32
N VAL A 35 -12.21 -6.60 14.28
CA VAL A 35 -10.82 -7.10 14.25
C VAL A 35 -9.85 -5.94 13.99
N PRO A 36 -8.85 -5.71 14.86
CA PRO A 36 -7.90 -4.62 14.66
C PRO A 36 -7.03 -4.88 13.40
N GLY A 37 -7.06 -3.93 12.46
CA GLY A 37 -6.22 -3.96 11.25
C GLY A 37 -4.90 -3.20 11.36
N ALA A 38 -4.75 -2.32 12.36
CA ALA A 38 -3.54 -1.51 12.56
C ALA A 38 -3.37 -1.07 14.01
N PHE A 39 -2.13 -0.72 14.38
CA PHE A 39 -1.79 -0.18 15.70
C PHE A 39 -0.99 1.11 15.55
N ILE A 40 -1.28 2.09 16.41
CA ILE A 40 -0.47 3.30 16.56
C ILE A 40 0.38 3.13 17.80
N ILE A 41 1.70 3.15 17.63
CA ILE A 41 2.67 3.12 18.72
C ILE A 41 3.35 4.47 18.78
N ARG A 42 3.32 5.10 19.95
CA ARG A 42 3.97 6.38 20.19
C ARG A 42 5.12 6.17 21.17
N ASN A 43 6.33 6.52 20.73
CA ASN A 43 7.49 6.52 21.59
C ASN A 43 7.63 7.87 22.29
N TYR A 44 7.50 7.88 23.61
CA TYR A 44 7.74 9.06 24.46
C TYR A 44 9.05 8.96 25.26
N HIS A 45 9.87 7.94 24.97
CA HIS A 45 11.15 7.72 25.62
C HIS A 45 12.28 8.39 24.83
N HIS A 46 13.38 8.70 25.51
CA HIS A 46 14.56 9.34 24.88
C HIS A 46 15.35 8.41 23.95
N SER A 47 15.11 7.10 24.03
CA SER A 47 15.72 6.10 23.15
C SER A 47 14.75 5.70 22.05
N GLU A 48 15.22 5.70 20.82
CA GLU A 48 14.48 5.23 19.66
C GLU A 48 14.44 3.69 19.62
N PHE A 49 13.36 3.13 19.06
CA PHE A 49 13.24 1.69 18.80
C PHE A 49 12.50 1.45 17.50
N TYR A 50 12.77 0.30 16.88
CA TYR A 50 11.98 -0.24 15.77
C TYR A 50 11.10 -1.36 16.28
N LEU A 51 9.79 -1.28 16.01
CA LEU A 51 8.91 -2.40 16.27
C LEU A 51 9.23 -3.51 15.26
N LYS A 52 9.57 -4.71 15.75
CA LYS A 52 9.82 -5.88 14.89
C LYS A 52 8.57 -6.70 14.62
N ASN A 53 7.78 -6.93 15.67
CA ASN A 53 6.51 -7.61 15.57
C ASN A 53 5.60 -7.19 16.73
N LEU A 54 4.30 -7.31 16.51
CA LEU A 54 3.27 -7.21 17.53
C LEU A 54 2.39 -8.44 17.40
N THR A 55 2.14 -9.14 18.51
CA THR A 55 1.22 -10.27 18.55
C THR A 55 0.10 -9.97 19.53
N LEU A 56 -1.14 -10.01 19.06
CA LEU A 56 -2.32 -9.96 19.90
C LEU A 56 -2.73 -11.38 20.26
N TYR A 57 -2.76 -11.68 21.55
CA TYR A 57 -3.26 -12.94 22.09
C TYR A 57 -4.71 -12.77 22.55
N ASP A 58 -5.44 -13.89 22.65
CA ASP A 58 -6.78 -13.95 23.24
C ASP A 58 -7.84 -13.04 22.58
N TYR A 59 -7.72 -12.82 21.26
CA TYR A 59 -8.72 -12.09 20.50
C TYR A 59 -9.93 -12.99 20.16
N PRO A 60 -11.19 -12.58 20.42
CA PRO A 60 -12.36 -13.41 20.14
C PRO A 60 -12.39 -13.92 18.69
N GLY A 61 -12.46 -15.25 18.51
CA GLY A 61 -12.49 -15.90 17.19
C GLY A 61 -11.13 -16.12 16.52
N HIS A 62 -10.02 -15.63 17.09
CA HIS A 62 -8.67 -15.83 16.58
C HIS A 62 -7.73 -16.34 17.67
N ALA A 63 -6.95 -17.39 17.42
CA ALA A 63 -5.98 -17.90 18.39
C ALA A 63 -4.91 -16.84 18.74
N CYS A 64 -4.48 -16.08 17.74
CA CYS A 64 -3.63 -14.91 17.86
C CYS A 64 -3.66 -14.10 16.54
N ILE A 65 -3.35 -12.81 16.60
CA ILE A 65 -3.18 -11.95 15.42
C ILE A 65 -1.73 -11.46 15.40
N HIS A 66 -1.00 -11.74 14.31
CA HIS A 66 0.40 -11.37 14.16
C HIS A 66 0.58 -10.20 13.19
N PHE A 67 1.31 -9.19 13.63
CA PHE A 67 1.78 -8.07 12.82
C PHE A 67 3.30 -8.19 12.70
N TYR A 68 3.78 -8.49 11.49
CA TYR A 68 5.20 -8.53 11.19
C TYR A 68 5.65 -7.19 10.61
N CYS A 69 6.67 -6.58 11.21
CA CYS A 69 7.24 -5.31 10.76
C CYS A 69 8.61 -5.55 10.14
N ASN A 70 8.73 -6.56 9.27
CA ASN A 70 9.98 -7.01 8.65
C ASN A 70 10.13 -6.59 7.18
N LEU A 71 9.26 -5.69 6.70
CA LEU A 71 9.25 -5.26 5.31
C LEU A 71 10.21 -4.09 5.07
N ILE A 72 9.99 -2.96 5.74
CA ILE A 72 10.70 -1.69 5.56
C ILE A 72 11.63 -1.34 6.73
N ASP A 73 11.75 -2.22 7.72
CA ASP A 73 12.68 -2.05 8.84
C ASP A 73 14.14 -2.21 8.41
N ALA A 74 15.06 -1.82 9.30
CA ALA A 74 16.48 -1.96 9.08
C ALA A 74 16.87 -3.44 8.89
N ASN A 75 17.49 -3.76 7.76
CA ASN A 75 17.76 -5.12 7.28
C ASN A 75 16.49 -5.94 6.93
N GLY A 76 15.35 -5.29 6.76
CA GLY A 76 14.10 -5.88 6.30
C GLY A 76 14.16 -6.37 4.85
N ILE A 77 13.04 -6.91 4.37
CA ILE A 77 12.97 -7.46 3.02
C ILE A 77 13.28 -6.39 1.95
N VAL A 78 12.76 -5.18 2.09
CA VAL A 78 12.97 -4.11 1.11
C VAL A 78 14.44 -3.66 1.09
N GLU A 79 15.07 -3.40 2.24
CA GLU A 79 16.49 -3.02 2.28
C GLU A 79 17.43 -4.11 1.76
N SER A 80 17.06 -5.38 1.94
CA SER A 80 17.89 -6.51 1.48
C SER A 80 17.73 -6.83 0.00
N THR A 81 16.59 -6.48 -0.62
CA THR A 81 16.24 -6.89 -1.99
C THR A 81 16.10 -5.75 -3.00
N VAL A 82 16.11 -4.49 -2.58
CA VAL A 82 15.87 -3.32 -3.44
C VAL A 82 16.97 -2.28 -3.29
N TYR A 83 17.41 -1.69 -4.40
CA TYR A 83 18.26 -0.49 -4.37
C TYR A 83 17.42 0.73 -3.97
N PRO A 84 17.85 1.60 -3.04
CA PRO A 84 19.23 1.80 -2.53
C PRO A 84 19.56 1.11 -1.19
N ARG A 85 18.90 0.02 -0.80
CA ARG A 85 19.11 -0.67 0.48
C ARG A 85 18.73 0.19 1.70
N ASN A 86 19.64 0.43 2.63
CA ASN A 86 19.41 1.16 3.89
C ASN A 86 19.05 2.65 3.72
N PHE A 87 19.03 3.14 2.48
CA PHE A 87 18.59 4.50 2.15
C PHE A 87 17.14 4.55 1.63
N VAL A 88 16.43 3.42 1.50
CA VAL A 88 15.07 3.37 0.93
C VAL A 88 14.12 4.30 1.70
N LEU A 89 14.14 4.23 3.04
CA LEU A 89 13.29 5.08 3.87
C LEU A 89 13.69 6.56 3.79
N GLU A 90 15.00 6.86 3.75
CA GLU A 90 15.48 8.24 3.59
C GLU A 90 15.02 8.84 2.25
N MET A 91 15.13 8.07 1.16
CA MET A 91 14.64 8.49 -0.16
C MET A 91 13.13 8.72 -0.15
N SER A 92 12.34 7.83 0.45
CA SER A 92 10.89 8.03 0.57
C SER A 92 10.55 9.30 1.36
N SER A 93 11.29 9.59 2.43
CA SER A 93 11.11 10.80 3.24
C SER A 93 11.49 12.06 2.46
N ALA A 94 12.55 12.00 1.65
CA ALA A 94 12.94 13.09 0.77
C ALA A 94 11.86 13.39 -0.28
N ILE A 95 11.31 12.37 -0.93
CA ILE A 95 10.22 12.50 -1.92
C ILE A 95 8.93 13.01 -1.26
N TYR A 96 8.63 12.55 -0.04
CA TYR A 96 7.42 12.96 0.68
C TYR A 96 7.34 14.47 0.96
N LYS A 97 8.47 15.19 0.97
CA LYS A 97 8.49 16.65 1.15
C LYS A 97 7.76 17.41 0.05
N ASP A 98 7.74 16.85 -1.15
CA ASP A 98 7.07 17.43 -2.32
C ASP A 98 5.70 16.76 -2.55
N TRP A 99 5.26 15.87 -1.67
CA TRP A 99 3.98 15.19 -1.82
C TRP A 99 2.81 16.17 -1.59
N ASN A 100 1.89 16.19 -2.55
CA ASN A 100 0.69 17.00 -2.49
C ASN A 100 -0.56 16.12 -2.63
N PHE A 101 -1.46 16.21 -1.64
CA PHE A 101 -2.70 15.46 -1.61
C PHE A 101 -3.59 15.76 -2.81
N THR A 102 -3.67 17.02 -3.26
CA THR A 102 -4.56 17.42 -4.35
C THR A 102 -4.11 16.87 -5.70
N GLU A 103 -2.83 16.56 -5.84
CA GLU A 103 -2.25 15.93 -7.05
C GLU A 103 -2.50 14.42 -7.09
N GLN A 104 -3.03 13.80 -6.01
CA GLN A 104 -3.38 12.37 -6.02
C GLN A 104 -4.74 12.11 -6.69
N ALA A 105 -5.50 13.16 -6.99
CA ALA A 105 -6.70 13.06 -7.78
C ALA A 105 -6.34 12.70 -9.23
N LEU A 106 -6.90 11.62 -9.78
CA LEU A 106 -6.49 11.13 -11.10
C LEU A 106 -6.57 12.21 -12.20
N PRO A 107 -7.64 13.02 -12.31
CA PRO A 107 -7.69 14.07 -13.31
C PRO A 107 -6.55 15.11 -13.16
N ALA A 108 -6.18 15.44 -11.92
CA ALA A 108 -5.10 16.38 -11.65
C ALA A 108 -3.73 15.78 -12.03
N ASP A 109 -3.46 14.54 -11.63
CA ASP A 109 -2.22 13.82 -11.98
C ASP A 109 -2.03 13.71 -13.51
N LEU A 110 -3.10 13.38 -14.25
CA LEU A 110 -3.05 13.24 -15.71
C LEU A 110 -2.79 14.58 -16.42
N LEU A 111 -3.30 15.69 -15.87
CA LEU A 111 -3.08 17.04 -16.40
C LEU A 111 -1.63 17.48 -16.23
N GLU A 112 -1.02 17.19 -15.08
CA GLU A 112 0.39 17.54 -14.83
C GLU A 112 1.36 16.72 -15.69
N ARG A 113 1.04 15.45 -15.96
CA ARG A 113 1.98 14.49 -16.59
C ARG A 113 1.97 14.43 -18.13
N ILE A 114 1.29 15.33 -18.83
CA ILE A 114 1.19 15.34 -20.32
C ILE A 114 0.51 14.04 -20.87
N SER A 115 -0.15 13.27 -20.00
CA SER A 115 -0.75 11.97 -20.37
C SER A 115 -1.91 12.08 -21.36
N LEU A 116 -2.50 13.27 -21.52
CA LEU A 116 -3.62 13.54 -22.45
C LEU A 116 -3.24 13.45 -23.95
N VAL A 117 -1.96 13.27 -24.29
CA VAL A 117 -1.50 13.11 -25.69
C VAL A 117 -1.66 11.67 -26.18
N ILE A 118 -1.65 10.68 -25.29
CA ILE A 118 -1.71 9.26 -25.64
C ILE A 118 -3.18 8.82 -25.58
N LYS A 119 -3.81 8.68 -26.74
CA LYS A 119 -5.24 8.30 -26.84
C LYS A 119 -5.55 6.90 -26.31
N ASP A 120 -4.57 6.01 -26.35
CA ASP A 120 -4.70 4.61 -25.94
C ASP A 120 -3.79 4.36 -24.73
N TYR A 121 -4.15 4.98 -23.60
CA TYR A 121 -3.45 4.81 -22.33
C TYR A 121 -4.37 4.07 -21.35
N PRO A 122 -4.29 2.73 -21.27
CA PRO A 122 -5.25 1.91 -20.52
C PRO A 122 -5.45 2.35 -19.06
N PHE A 123 -4.37 2.60 -18.32
CA PHE A 123 -4.47 3.09 -16.94
C PHE A 123 -5.28 4.38 -16.81
N ALA A 124 -5.11 5.33 -17.74
CA ALA A 124 -5.82 6.59 -17.70
C ALA A 124 -7.28 6.45 -18.13
N VAL A 125 -7.55 5.65 -19.17
CA VAL A 125 -8.90 5.42 -19.70
C VAL A 125 -9.76 4.71 -18.66
N ASP A 126 -9.33 3.53 -18.21
CA ASP A 126 -10.06 2.71 -17.24
C ASP A 126 -10.14 3.41 -15.88
N GLY A 127 -9.06 4.09 -15.49
CA GLY A 127 -8.99 4.85 -14.25
C GLY A 127 -9.98 6.00 -14.19
N LEU A 128 -10.19 6.72 -15.31
CA LEU A 128 -11.14 7.84 -15.36
C LEU A 128 -12.60 7.37 -15.25
N GLU A 129 -12.94 6.20 -15.77
CA GLU A 129 -14.27 5.60 -15.60
C GLU A 129 -14.54 5.25 -14.14
N ILE A 130 -13.57 4.61 -13.48
CA ILE A 130 -13.69 4.29 -12.04
C ILE A 130 -13.71 5.56 -11.20
N TRP A 131 -12.86 6.56 -11.49
CA TRP A 131 -12.87 7.86 -10.82
C TRP A 131 -14.26 8.51 -10.91
N SER A 132 -14.84 8.56 -12.12
CA SER A 132 -16.16 9.16 -12.35
C SER A 132 -17.27 8.45 -11.57
N ALA A 133 -17.24 7.12 -11.49
CA ALA A 133 -18.19 6.36 -10.68
C ALA A 133 -18.06 6.69 -9.18
N ILE A 134 -16.82 6.77 -8.65
CA ILE A 134 -16.57 7.14 -7.25
C ILE A 134 -17.06 8.57 -6.98
N GLU A 135 -16.70 9.52 -7.84
CA GLU A 135 -17.06 10.94 -7.68
C GLU A 135 -18.58 11.13 -7.69
N THR A 136 -19.28 10.42 -8.60
CA THR A 136 -20.75 10.44 -8.67
C THR A 136 -21.37 9.92 -7.38
N TRP A 137 -20.89 8.76 -6.89
CA TRP A 137 -21.35 8.18 -5.63
C TRP A 137 -21.14 9.13 -4.44
N VAL A 138 -19.93 9.67 -4.29
CA VAL A 138 -19.58 10.58 -3.19
C VAL A 138 -20.43 11.85 -3.26
N THR A 139 -20.65 12.39 -4.46
CA THR A 139 -21.48 13.58 -4.68
C THR A 139 -22.91 13.33 -4.23
N GLU A 140 -23.53 12.24 -4.66
CA GLU A 140 -24.89 11.87 -4.22
C GLU A 140 -24.95 11.69 -2.70
N TYR A 141 -24.00 10.94 -2.14
CA TYR A 141 -23.96 10.66 -0.71
C TYR A 141 -23.83 11.93 0.14
N CYS A 142 -22.94 12.85 -0.24
CA CYS A 142 -22.76 14.12 0.46
C CYS A 142 -24.04 14.97 0.43
N HIS A 143 -24.78 14.99 -0.68
CA HIS A 143 -26.00 15.79 -0.79
C HIS A 143 -27.15 15.33 0.10
N PHE A 144 -27.15 14.07 0.59
CA PHE A 144 -28.15 13.63 1.57
C PHE A 144 -27.97 14.28 2.94
N TYR A 145 -26.74 14.64 3.31
CA TYR A 145 -26.39 15.10 4.66
C TYR A 145 -25.96 16.56 4.73
N TYR A 146 -25.56 17.16 3.60
CA TYR A 146 -25.03 18.52 3.54
C TYR A 146 -25.78 19.35 2.50
N SER A 147 -26.34 20.48 2.92
CA SER A 147 -27.19 21.34 2.08
C SER A 147 -26.47 22.48 1.35
N SER A 148 -25.17 22.66 1.58
CA SER A 148 -24.35 23.74 0.98
C SER A 148 -23.36 23.19 -0.04
N ASP A 149 -22.63 24.07 -0.72
CA ASP A 149 -21.54 23.68 -1.61
C ASP A 149 -20.46 22.89 -0.84
N GLN A 150 -20.16 21.67 -1.28
CA GLN A 150 -19.26 20.70 -0.63
C GLN A 150 -18.13 20.25 -1.57
N VAL A 151 -17.73 21.07 -2.55
CA VAL A 151 -16.70 20.69 -3.54
C VAL A 151 -15.44 20.13 -2.89
N GLU A 152 -14.92 20.79 -1.84
CA GLU A 152 -13.70 20.35 -1.16
C GLU A 152 -13.87 18.99 -0.46
N LEU A 153 -15.03 18.76 0.16
CA LEU A 153 -15.35 17.48 0.82
C LEU A 153 -15.49 16.35 -0.21
N ILE A 154 -16.24 16.62 -1.28
CA ILE A 154 -16.44 15.65 -2.38
C ILE A 154 -15.09 15.31 -3.00
N GLN A 155 -14.25 16.31 -3.29
CA GLN A 155 -12.93 16.09 -3.86
C GLN A 155 -12.02 15.28 -2.93
N ALA A 156 -11.99 15.62 -1.64
CA ALA A 156 -11.17 14.92 -0.66
C ALA A 156 -11.62 13.46 -0.47
N CYS A 157 -12.92 13.21 -0.30
CA CYS A 157 -13.48 11.87 -0.16
C CYS A 157 -13.26 11.02 -1.42
N THR A 158 -13.48 11.59 -2.60
CA THR A 158 -13.23 10.92 -3.89
C THR A 158 -11.76 10.54 -4.02
N THR A 159 -10.84 11.46 -3.71
CA THR A 159 -9.40 11.21 -3.74
C THR A 159 -8.99 10.11 -2.76
N ILE A 160 -9.51 10.12 -1.53
CA ILE A 160 -9.23 9.09 -0.52
C ILE A 160 -9.70 7.71 -1.02
N ILE A 161 -10.93 7.62 -1.51
CA ILE A 161 -11.49 6.35 -2.01
C ILE A 161 -10.68 5.87 -3.22
N TRP A 162 -10.35 6.76 -4.17
CA TRP A 162 -9.51 6.44 -5.32
C TRP A 162 -8.14 5.87 -4.91
N VAL A 163 -7.43 6.57 -4.02
CA VAL A 163 -6.10 6.17 -3.54
C VAL A 163 -6.17 4.80 -2.84
N ALA A 164 -7.16 4.61 -1.97
CA ALA A 164 -7.30 3.39 -1.17
C ALA A 164 -7.81 2.18 -1.98
N SER A 165 -8.46 2.40 -3.13
CA SER A 165 -9.02 1.34 -3.96
C SER A 165 -8.27 1.20 -5.28
N ALA A 166 -8.71 1.90 -6.33
CA ALA A 166 -8.27 1.69 -7.70
C ALA A 166 -6.79 2.02 -7.91
N LEU A 167 -6.28 3.12 -7.35
CA LEU A 167 -4.86 3.45 -7.47
C LEU A 167 -3.99 2.38 -6.81
N HIS A 168 -4.31 2.01 -5.57
CA HIS A 168 -3.60 0.95 -4.85
C HIS A 168 -3.66 -0.37 -5.63
N ALA A 169 -4.84 -0.76 -6.13
CA ALA A 169 -5.01 -1.98 -6.91
C ALA A 169 -4.12 -1.98 -8.17
N ALA A 170 -4.10 -0.88 -8.92
CA ALA A 170 -3.32 -0.72 -10.14
C ALA A 170 -1.81 -0.85 -9.93
N VAL A 171 -1.29 -0.36 -8.80
CA VAL A 171 0.16 -0.45 -8.49
C VAL A 171 0.53 -1.70 -7.70
N ASN A 172 -0.44 -2.40 -7.09
CA ASN A 172 -0.19 -3.53 -6.21
C ASN A 172 -0.36 -4.90 -6.89
N PHE A 173 -1.52 -5.20 -7.47
CA PHE A 173 -1.86 -6.57 -7.92
C PHE A 173 -1.15 -6.98 -9.21
N GLY A 174 -0.60 -6.01 -9.96
CA GLY A 174 0.26 -6.25 -11.11
C GLY A 174 1.70 -6.62 -10.75
N GLN A 175 2.11 -6.55 -9.48
CA GLN A 175 3.52 -6.74 -9.11
C GLN A 175 4.03 -8.12 -9.53
N TYR A 176 3.42 -9.23 -9.11
CA TYR A 176 3.86 -10.57 -9.50
C TYR A 176 3.62 -10.87 -10.99
N PRO A 177 2.45 -10.56 -11.60
CA PRO A 177 2.25 -10.77 -13.04
C PRO A 177 3.34 -10.15 -13.93
N TYR A 178 3.81 -8.94 -13.60
CA TYR A 178 4.86 -8.28 -14.37
C TYR A 178 6.29 -8.59 -13.90
N ALA A 179 6.51 -8.74 -12.58
CA ALA A 179 7.86 -8.83 -12.00
C ALA A 179 8.23 -10.23 -11.49
N GLY A 180 7.33 -11.22 -11.59
CA GLY A 180 7.62 -12.62 -11.25
C GLY A 180 8.73 -13.22 -12.13
N PHE A 181 8.88 -12.71 -13.36
CA PHE A 181 10.10 -12.90 -14.16
C PHE A 181 11.06 -11.73 -13.93
N LEU A 182 11.96 -11.87 -12.96
CA LEU A 182 12.76 -10.75 -12.47
C LEU A 182 13.58 -9.98 -13.52
N PRO A 183 14.12 -10.59 -14.60
CA PRO A 183 14.78 -9.81 -15.66
C PRO A 183 13.89 -8.75 -16.31
N ASN A 184 12.56 -8.87 -16.25
CA ASN A 184 11.63 -7.83 -16.70
C ASN A 184 11.59 -6.61 -15.76
N ARG A 185 11.85 -6.81 -14.46
CA ARG A 185 11.82 -5.75 -13.44
C ARG A 185 12.89 -5.98 -12.36
N PRO A 186 14.18 -5.78 -12.68
CA PRO A 186 15.25 -5.95 -11.72
C PRO A 186 15.17 -4.90 -10.61
N THR A 187 15.34 -5.33 -9.36
CA THR A 187 15.25 -4.48 -8.16
C THR A 187 16.61 -3.91 -7.72
N VAL A 188 17.70 -4.52 -8.18
CA VAL A 188 19.08 -4.11 -7.91
C VAL A 188 19.87 -4.21 -9.20
N SER A 189 20.64 -3.17 -9.51
CA SER A 189 21.74 -3.27 -10.47
C SER A 189 23.04 -3.51 -9.70
N ARG A 190 23.85 -4.42 -10.21
CA ARG A 190 25.25 -4.64 -9.81
C ARG A 190 26.17 -3.89 -10.78
N PHE A 191 27.42 -4.33 -10.87
CA PHE A 191 28.42 -3.76 -11.76
C PHE A 191 27.91 -3.74 -13.21
N MET A 192 27.67 -2.53 -13.72
CA MET A 192 27.43 -2.30 -15.14
C MET A 192 28.76 -1.90 -15.77
N PRO A 193 29.29 -2.65 -16.75
CA PRO A 193 30.48 -2.26 -17.50
C PRO A 193 30.32 -0.90 -18.19
N GLU A 194 31.44 -0.21 -18.40
CA GLU A 194 31.48 1.07 -19.12
C GLU A 194 31.15 0.89 -20.61
N ALA A 195 30.39 1.82 -21.18
CA ALA A 195 30.05 1.79 -22.60
C ALA A 195 31.32 1.81 -23.47
N GLY A 196 31.43 0.87 -24.41
CA GLY A 196 32.60 0.73 -25.29
C GLY A 196 33.76 -0.10 -24.71
N SER A 197 33.61 -0.63 -23.49
CA SER A 197 34.51 -1.66 -22.96
C SER A 197 34.25 -3.02 -23.62
N LYS A 198 35.24 -3.94 -23.55
CA LYS A 198 35.06 -5.30 -24.07
C LYS A 198 33.99 -6.05 -23.30
N GLU A 199 33.94 -5.84 -21.99
CA GLU A 199 32.97 -6.42 -21.07
C GLU A 199 31.54 -5.98 -21.41
N TYR A 200 31.37 -4.73 -21.86
CA TYR A 200 30.09 -4.22 -22.36
C TYR A 200 29.65 -4.90 -23.66
N ASP A 201 30.57 -5.06 -24.62
CA ASP A 201 30.30 -5.76 -25.88
C ASP A 201 29.95 -7.25 -25.68
N GLU A 202 30.46 -7.85 -24.60
CA GLU A 202 30.18 -9.23 -24.22
C GLU A 202 28.79 -9.40 -23.60
N LEU A 203 28.22 -8.38 -22.93
CA LEU A 203 26.89 -8.46 -22.33
C LEU A 203 25.80 -8.78 -23.36
N ALA A 204 25.89 -8.20 -24.57
CA ALA A 204 24.92 -8.46 -25.64
C ALA A 204 25.02 -9.89 -26.21
N LYS A 205 26.15 -10.56 -25.97
CA LYS A 205 26.47 -11.89 -26.54
C LYS A 205 26.34 -13.01 -25.50
N ASN A 206 26.38 -12.68 -24.21
CA ASN A 206 26.37 -13.64 -23.11
C ASN A 206 25.28 -13.30 -22.10
N ARG A 207 24.17 -14.05 -22.18
CA ARG A 207 23.03 -13.92 -21.25
C ARG A 207 23.42 -14.14 -19.80
N ASP A 208 24.35 -15.05 -19.51
CA ASP A 208 24.74 -15.34 -18.13
C ASP A 208 25.50 -14.15 -17.53
N LEU A 209 26.28 -13.44 -18.35
CA LEU A 209 26.92 -12.19 -17.96
C LEU A 209 25.87 -11.08 -17.73
N THR A 210 24.83 -11.00 -18.56
CA THR A 210 23.71 -10.06 -18.33
C THR A 210 23.02 -10.32 -16.99
N LEU A 211 22.76 -11.59 -16.64
CA LEU A 211 22.15 -11.95 -15.36
C LEU A 211 23.03 -11.59 -14.15
N LEU A 212 24.36 -11.57 -14.32
CA LEU A 212 25.29 -11.09 -13.30
C LEU A 212 25.21 -9.57 -13.05
N THR A 213 24.65 -8.79 -13.98
CA THR A 213 24.47 -7.33 -13.79
C THR A 213 23.21 -6.97 -13.02
N ILE A 214 22.21 -7.84 -12.95
CA ILE A 214 20.93 -7.58 -12.26
C ILE A 214 20.89 -8.27 -10.88
N THR A 215 19.73 -8.22 -10.22
CA THR A 215 19.50 -8.77 -8.88
C THR A 215 20.02 -10.22 -8.73
N PRO A 216 20.84 -10.51 -7.70
CA PRO A 216 21.29 -11.86 -7.36
C PRO A 216 20.15 -12.89 -7.15
N GLN A 217 20.44 -14.18 -7.33
CA GLN A 217 19.43 -15.25 -7.26
C GLN A 217 18.77 -15.38 -5.88
N ASP A 218 19.54 -15.24 -4.80
CA ASP A 218 19.06 -15.26 -3.42
C ASP A 218 18.09 -14.10 -3.14
N GLN A 219 18.46 -12.89 -3.57
CA GLN A 219 17.59 -11.70 -3.47
C GLN A 219 16.35 -11.83 -4.36
N THR A 220 16.50 -12.44 -5.54
CA THR A 220 15.40 -12.73 -6.48
C THR A 220 14.35 -13.61 -5.82
N MET A 221 14.78 -14.70 -5.18
CA MET A 221 13.87 -15.64 -4.54
C MET A 221 13.05 -14.96 -3.43
N ILE A 222 13.69 -14.13 -2.61
CA ILE A 222 13.02 -13.37 -1.54
C ILE A 222 12.04 -12.35 -2.15
N GLY A 223 12.51 -11.55 -3.11
CA GLY A 223 11.71 -10.49 -3.73
C GLY A 223 10.49 -11.04 -4.47
N VAL A 224 10.65 -12.10 -5.28
CA VAL A 224 9.56 -12.75 -6.02
C VAL A 224 8.54 -13.36 -5.06
N SER A 225 8.99 -14.02 -3.98
CA SER A 225 8.09 -14.57 -2.96
C SER A 225 7.27 -13.48 -2.28
N LEU A 226 7.88 -12.32 -1.98
CA LEU A 226 7.18 -11.19 -1.39
C LEU A 226 6.09 -10.66 -2.33
N ILE A 227 6.44 -10.32 -3.58
CA ILE A 227 5.45 -9.77 -4.52
C ILE A 227 4.36 -10.78 -4.88
N GLU A 228 4.64 -12.09 -4.81
CA GLU A 228 3.62 -13.13 -4.96
C GLU A 228 2.56 -13.03 -3.86
N ILE A 229 2.99 -12.85 -2.61
CA ILE A 229 2.08 -12.67 -1.47
C ILE A 229 1.29 -11.36 -1.62
N LEU A 230 1.97 -10.25 -1.93
CA LEU A 230 1.33 -8.93 -2.06
C LEU A 230 0.34 -8.84 -3.24
N SER A 231 0.51 -9.68 -4.26
CA SER A 231 -0.36 -9.69 -5.45
C SER A 231 -1.57 -10.63 -5.31
N ARG A 232 -1.70 -11.36 -4.21
CA ARG A 232 -2.84 -12.27 -3.99
C ARG A 232 -3.97 -11.53 -3.30
N HIS A 233 -5.19 -11.75 -3.79
CA HIS A 233 -6.40 -11.33 -3.09
C HIS A 233 -6.73 -12.31 -1.97
N SER A 234 -7.11 -11.79 -0.81
CA SER A 234 -7.63 -12.63 0.26
C SER A 234 -9.01 -13.18 -0.09
N VAL A 235 -9.38 -14.31 0.51
CA VAL A 235 -10.69 -14.94 0.28
C VAL A 235 -11.85 -14.16 0.90
N ASP A 236 -11.55 -13.33 1.90
CA ASP A 236 -12.45 -12.44 2.62
C ASP A 236 -12.34 -10.97 2.16
N GLU A 237 -11.71 -10.74 0.99
CA GLU A 237 -11.55 -9.39 0.42
C GLU A 237 -12.89 -8.71 0.11
N ILE A 238 -12.98 -7.42 0.46
CA ILE A 238 -14.16 -6.58 0.19
C ILE A 238 -13.81 -5.59 -0.92
N TYR A 239 -14.18 -5.97 -2.14
CA TYR A 239 -13.94 -5.17 -3.34
C TYR A 239 -14.75 -3.86 -3.35
N LEU A 240 -14.31 -2.89 -4.14
CA LEU A 240 -15.02 -1.63 -4.38
C LEU A 240 -16.48 -1.90 -4.80
N GLY A 241 -17.42 -1.16 -4.20
CA GLY A 241 -18.86 -1.40 -4.39
C GLY A 241 -19.42 -2.58 -3.56
N LYS A 242 -18.62 -3.23 -2.70
CA LYS A 242 -19.12 -4.22 -1.74
C LYS A 242 -18.96 -3.71 -0.31
N ARG A 243 -19.74 -4.29 0.61
CA ARG A 243 -19.64 -4.08 2.05
C ARG A 243 -19.78 -5.42 2.76
N ASP A 244 -19.23 -5.48 3.97
CA ASP A 244 -19.34 -6.60 4.91
C ASP A 244 -20.76 -6.81 5.44
N SER A 245 -21.54 -5.73 5.56
CA SER A 245 -22.94 -5.76 6.03
C SER A 245 -23.86 -4.98 5.10
N THR A 246 -25.07 -5.52 4.90
CA THR A 246 -26.17 -4.83 4.20
C THR A 246 -26.87 -3.79 5.07
N GLU A 247 -26.65 -3.80 6.39
CA GLU A 247 -27.35 -2.96 7.38
C GLU A 247 -26.45 -1.83 7.90
N TRP A 248 -25.51 -1.36 7.09
CA TRP A 248 -24.57 -0.31 7.48
C TRP A 248 -25.24 1.07 7.67
N THR A 249 -26.45 1.25 7.17
CA THR A 249 -27.34 2.39 7.46
C THR A 249 -28.80 1.95 7.35
N SER A 250 -29.68 2.65 8.07
CA SER A 250 -31.14 2.52 7.94
C SER A 250 -31.73 3.43 6.85
N ASP A 251 -30.94 4.35 6.31
CA ASP A 251 -31.43 5.37 5.38
C ASP A 251 -31.62 4.80 3.97
N GLU A 252 -32.82 4.88 3.41
CA GLU A 252 -33.15 4.28 2.11
C GLU A 252 -32.43 4.97 0.94
N GLU A 253 -32.27 6.31 0.98
CA GLU A 253 -31.67 7.06 -0.12
C GLU A 253 -30.17 6.74 -0.32
N PRO A 254 -29.32 6.72 0.73
CA PRO A 254 -27.93 6.27 0.61
C PRO A 254 -27.79 4.80 0.17
N LEU A 255 -28.68 3.91 0.60
CA LEU A 255 -28.69 2.51 0.16
C LEU A 255 -28.96 2.41 -1.35
N ALA A 256 -29.94 3.16 -1.85
CA ALA A 256 -30.27 3.20 -3.27
C ALA A 256 -29.14 3.83 -4.11
N ALA A 257 -28.50 4.89 -3.61
CA ALA A 257 -27.35 5.51 -4.27
C ALA A 257 -26.12 4.57 -4.30
N PHE A 258 -25.87 3.81 -3.23
CA PHE A 258 -24.82 2.80 -3.22
C PHE A 258 -25.12 1.67 -4.21
N GLN A 259 -26.38 1.29 -4.38
CA GLN A 259 -26.76 0.30 -5.38
C GLN A 259 -26.51 0.80 -6.81
N ARG A 260 -26.77 2.07 -7.12
CA ARG A 260 -26.42 2.66 -8.43
C ARG A 260 -24.92 2.62 -8.68
N PHE A 261 -24.12 3.00 -7.69
CA PHE A 261 -22.66 2.91 -7.76
C PHE A 261 -22.19 1.49 -8.10
N ARG A 262 -22.79 0.46 -7.49
CA ARG A 262 -22.50 -0.95 -7.81
C ARG A 262 -22.85 -1.30 -9.24
N ASP A 263 -24.01 -0.89 -9.71
CA ASP A 263 -24.47 -1.18 -11.06
C ASP A 263 -23.57 -0.51 -12.11
N ASP A 264 -23.09 0.72 -11.83
CA ASP A 264 -22.12 1.43 -12.67
C ASP A 264 -20.77 0.69 -12.72
N LEU A 265 -20.25 0.20 -11.59
CA LEU A 265 -19.03 -0.61 -11.58
C LEU A 265 -19.18 -1.92 -12.38
N VAL A 266 -20.32 -2.60 -12.27
CA VAL A 266 -20.60 -3.81 -13.07
C VAL A 266 -20.71 -3.48 -14.56
N LYS A 267 -21.17 -2.29 -14.91
CA LYS A 267 -21.19 -1.83 -16.29
C LYS A 267 -19.77 -1.59 -16.81
N ILE A 268 -18.95 -0.87 -16.06
CA ILE A 268 -17.53 -0.63 -16.40
C ILE A 268 -16.81 -1.97 -16.59
N GLU A 269 -16.98 -2.93 -15.68
CA GLU A 269 -16.36 -4.25 -15.79
C GLU A 269 -16.74 -5.01 -17.08
N LYS A 270 -17.91 -4.77 -17.67
CA LYS A 270 -18.32 -5.43 -18.92
C LYS A 270 -17.74 -4.78 -20.18
N GLU A 271 -17.24 -3.56 -20.07
CA GLU A 271 -16.65 -2.79 -21.17
C GLU A 271 -15.16 -3.12 -21.37
N HIS A 272 -14.53 -3.81 -20.41
CA HIS A 272 -13.13 -4.26 -20.39
C HIS A 272 -13.00 -5.80 -20.30
#